data_AF-A0A496B9Z8-F1
#
_entry.id   AF-A0A496B9Z8-F1
#
_cell.length_a   1.000
_cell.length_b   1.000
_cell.length_c   1.000
_cell.angle_alpha   90.00
_cell.angle_beta   90.00
_cell.angle_gamma   90.00
#
_symmetry.space_group_name_H-M   'P 1'
#
loop_
_entity.id
_entity.type
_entity.pdbx_description
1 polymer ?
#
loop_
_entity_poly.entity_id
_entity_poly.type
_entity_poly.pdbx_seq_one_letter_code
_entity_poly.pdbx_strand_id
1 'polypeptide(L)'
;MKLLTSLKKPISNIYGADLIPRIPPVKFETVVAAFQFQPEYISRIVSQFHEGVKDAEPEGIEALGRWICKRFLRAGMGLVLSRVKVFTRDLYYCYEEFAKFYPQQDAAMWQALEFAINPTANVEEYLPLVKELGDFLAQEADAVFGAA
;
A
#
# COMPACT_ATOMS: atom_id res chain seq x y z
N MET A 1 3.64 31.27 -9.53
CA MET A 1 2.89 30.03 -9.23
C MET A 1 3.73 28.84 -9.70
N LYS A 2 4.72 28.45 -8.89
CA LYS A 2 5.59 27.27 -9.06
C LYS A 2 4.96 26.17 -8.22
N LEU A 3 4.77 24.95 -8.74
CA LEU A 3 4.70 23.66 -7.99
C LEU A 3 4.23 22.49 -8.89
N LEU A 4 4.90 22.24 -10.03
CA LEU A 4 4.74 20.97 -10.79
C LEU A 4 6.09 20.28 -11.07
N THR A 5 7.15 20.62 -10.31
CA THR A 5 8.53 20.19 -10.62
C THR A 5 9.04 18.97 -9.85
N SER A 6 8.24 18.29 -9.01
CA SER A 6 8.80 17.31 -8.05
C SER A 6 8.62 15.83 -8.37
N LEU A 7 8.11 15.45 -9.55
CA LEU A 7 7.96 14.02 -9.94
C LEU A 7 8.76 13.64 -11.21
N LYS A 8 9.88 14.31 -11.49
CA LYS A 8 10.84 13.87 -12.52
C LYS A 8 11.84 12.88 -11.91
N LYS A 9 11.44 11.62 -11.73
CA LYS A 9 12.43 10.53 -11.74
C LYS A 9 12.83 10.31 -13.20
N PRO A 10 14.13 10.34 -13.56
CA PRO A 10 14.53 10.06 -14.93
C PRO A 10 14.22 8.60 -15.23
N ILE A 11 13.15 8.37 -15.99
CA ILE A 11 12.96 7.11 -16.71
C ILE A 11 14.01 7.19 -17.81
N SER A 12 15.11 6.43 -17.67
CA SER A 12 16.10 6.34 -18.73
C SER A 12 15.39 5.84 -19.99
N ASN A 13 15.26 6.71 -20.99
CA ASN A 13 14.65 6.34 -22.26
C ASN A 13 15.64 5.42 -22.97
N ILE A 14 15.47 4.10 -22.82
CA ILE A 14 16.35 3.09 -23.42
C ILE A 14 16.22 3.14 -24.95
N TYR A 15 15.07 3.57 -25.48
CA TYR A 15 14.85 3.89 -26.88
C TYR A 15 13.58 4.76 -27.07
N GLY A 16 13.59 5.70 -28.02
CA GLY A 16 12.41 6.52 -28.39
C GLY A 16 12.42 7.96 -27.87
N ALA A 17 11.45 8.76 -28.36
CA ALA A 17 11.27 10.15 -27.94
C ALA A 17 10.67 10.21 -26.52
N ASP A 18 10.94 11.29 -25.78
CA ASP A 18 10.32 11.54 -24.47
C ASP A 18 8.79 11.51 -24.61
N LEU A 19 8.16 10.65 -23.81
CA LEU A 19 6.71 10.48 -23.81
C LEU A 19 6.01 11.49 -22.89
N ILE A 20 6.73 12.13 -21.96
CA ILE A 20 6.16 13.10 -21.02
C ILE A 20 5.33 14.19 -21.72
N PRO A 21 5.78 14.79 -22.84
CA PRO A 21 4.99 15.82 -23.55
C PRO A 21 3.70 15.28 -24.20
N ARG A 22 3.59 13.96 -24.40
CA ARG A 22 2.46 13.30 -25.07
C ARG A 22 1.43 12.72 -24.10
N ILE A 23 1.74 12.70 -22.81
CA ILE A 23 0.84 12.20 -21.78
C ILE A 23 -0.06 13.37 -21.33
N PRO A 24 -1.40 13.25 -21.41
CA PRO A 24 -2.29 14.29 -20.92
C PRO A 24 -2.05 14.48 -19.42
N PRO A 25 -2.15 15.71 -18.88
CA PRO A 25 -2.00 15.95 -17.46
C PRO A 25 -3.10 15.20 -16.70
N VAL A 26 -2.73 14.13 -16.00
CA VAL A 26 -3.63 13.37 -15.13
C VAL A 26 -3.54 13.97 -13.73
N LYS A 27 -4.70 14.25 -13.12
CA LYS A 27 -4.76 14.68 -11.73
C LYS A 27 -4.19 13.59 -10.83
N PHE A 28 -3.41 14.01 -9.84
CA PHE A 28 -2.75 13.08 -8.92
C PHE A 28 -3.76 12.20 -8.18
N GLU A 29 -4.93 12.76 -7.88
CA GLU A 29 -6.07 12.10 -7.27
C GLU A 29 -6.62 10.96 -8.14
N THR A 30 -6.65 11.13 -9.47
CA THR A 30 -7.03 10.09 -10.43
C THR A 30 -6.01 8.96 -10.48
N VAL A 31 -4.72 9.30 -10.35
CA VAL A 31 -3.63 8.31 -10.26
C VAL A 31 -3.75 7.50 -8.97
N VAL A 32 -4.02 8.14 -7.83
CA VAL A 32 -4.25 7.47 -6.53
C VAL A 32 -5.45 6.52 -6.61
N ALA A 33 -6.57 6.96 -7.20
CA ALA A 33 -7.75 6.13 -7.40
C ALA A 33 -7.47 4.90 -8.29
N ALA A 34 -6.59 5.03 -9.29
CA ALA A 34 -6.18 3.93 -10.16
C ALA A 34 -5.26 2.90 -9.47
N PHE A 35 -4.59 3.25 -8.37
CA PHE A 35 -3.72 2.34 -7.62
C PHE A 35 -4.46 1.40 -6.65
N GLN A 36 -5.80 1.34 -6.73
CA GLN A 36 -6.64 0.40 -6.00
C GLN A 36 -6.55 0.54 -4.47
N PHE A 37 -6.38 1.74 -3.93
CA PHE A 37 -6.41 1.97 -2.47
C PHE A 37 -7.82 2.19 -1.91
N GLN A 38 -8.84 1.71 -2.62
CA GLN A 38 -10.23 1.86 -2.24
C GLN A 38 -10.61 0.91 -1.10
N PRO A 39 -11.62 1.24 -0.28
CA PRO A 39 -12.09 0.38 0.81
C PRO A 39 -12.39 -1.05 0.37
N GLU A 40 -13.05 -1.21 -0.79
CA GLU A 40 -13.43 -2.53 -1.32
C GLU A 40 -12.22 -3.38 -1.67
N TYR A 41 -11.10 -2.75 -2.08
CA TYR A 41 -9.87 -3.47 -2.33
C TYR A 41 -9.31 -4.06 -1.04
N ILE A 42 -9.29 -3.28 0.04
CA ILE A 42 -8.75 -3.71 1.33
C ILE A 42 -9.57 -4.89 1.88
N SER A 43 -10.89 -4.75 1.91
CA SER A 43 -11.79 -5.82 2.30
C SER A 43 -11.60 -7.08 1.43
N ARG A 44 -11.44 -6.91 0.11
CA ARG A 44 -11.20 -8.03 -0.80
C ARG A 44 -9.88 -8.75 -0.51
N ILE A 45 -8.78 -8.04 -0.26
CA ILE A 45 -7.48 -8.70 0.01
C ILE A 45 -7.47 -9.38 1.39
N VAL A 46 -8.18 -8.83 2.37
CA VAL A 46 -8.38 -9.46 3.69
C VAL A 46 -9.16 -10.76 3.53
N SER A 47 -10.25 -10.76 2.77
CA SER A 47 -11.00 -11.99 2.49
C SER A 47 -10.16 -13.01 1.72
N GLN A 48 -9.37 -12.58 0.73
CA GLN A 48 -8.46 -13.46 -0.01
C GLN A 48 -7.40 -14.11 0.89
N PHE A 49 -6.88 -13.37 1.86
CA PHE A 49 -5.95 -13.93 2.84
C PHE A 49 -6.64 -14.99 3.70
N HIS A 50 -7.79 -14.67 4.30
CA HIS A 50 -8.52 -15.61 5.16
C HIS A 50 -8.93 -16.89 4.43
N GLU A 51 -9.39 -16.80 3.18
CA GLU A 51 -9.71 -17.98 2.38
C GLU A 51 -8.44 -18.76 1.98
N GLY A 52 -7.37 -18.04 1.62
CA GLY A 52 -6.13 -18.65 1.16
C GLY A 52 -5.39 -19.44 2.24
N VAL A 53 -5.48 -19.04 3.51
CA VAL A 53 -4.72 -19.68 4.60
C VAL A 53 -5.37 -20.93 5.18
N LYS A 54 -6.66 -21.20 4.93
CA LYS A 54 -7.40 -22.32 5.55
C LYS A 54 -6.75 -23.69 5.33
N ASP A 55 -6.29 -23.93 4.11
CA ASP A 55 -5.70 -25.20 3.66
C ASP A 55 -4.27 -24.99 3.12
N ALA A 56 -3.61 -23.90 3.52
CA ALA A 56 -2.27 -23.58 3.04
C ALA A 56 -1.20 -24.38 3.81
N GLU A 57 -0.29 -24.98 3.05
CA GLU A 57 0.98 -25.47 3.59
C GLU A 57 1.84 -24.30 4.11
N PRO A 58 2.84 -24.55 4.98
CA PRO A 58 3.69 -23.52 5.57
C PRO A 58 4.24 -22.47 4.59
N GLU A 59 4.77 -22.89 3.44
CA GLU A 59 5.28 -21.99 2.40
C GLU A 59 4.17 -21.14 1.77
N GLY A 60 2.94 -21.69 1.69
CA GLY A 60 1.75 -20.98 1.25
C GLY A 60 1.35 -19.89 2.23
N ILE A 61 1.40 -20.18 3.54
CA ILE A 61 1.14 -19.19 4.60
C ILE A 61 2.15 -18.05 4.52
N GLU A 62 3.45 -18.36 4.40
CA GLU A 62 4.50 -17.35 4.25
C GLU A 62 4.28 -16.47 3.00
N ALA A 63 3.92 -17.09 1.87
CA ALA A 63 3.67 -16.38 0.63
C ALA A 63 2.46 -15.45 0.75
N LEU A 64 1.36 -15.91 1.34
CA LEU A 64 0.14 -15.13 1.57
C LEU A 64 0.36 -14.02 2.59
N GLY A 65 1.06 -14.30 3.69
CA GLY A 65 1.44 -13.34 4.72
C GLY A 65 2.29 -12.21 4.16
N ARG A 66 3.36 -12.55 3.43
CA ARG A 66 4.17 -11.59 2.68
C ARG A 66 3.33 -10.78 1.69
N TRP A 67 2.41 -11.44 1.00
CA TRP A 67 1.56 -10.83 -0.03
C TRP A 67 0.58 -9.79 0.53
N ILE A 68 -0.06 -10.06 1.68
CA ILE A 68 -1.00 -9.12 2.31
C ILE A 68 -0.26 -7.97 2.98
N CYS A 69 0.84 -8.26 3.68
CA CYS A 69 1.65 -7.24 4.35
C CYS A 69 2.22 -6.21 3.36
N LYS A 70 2.71 -6.67 2.20
CA LYS A 70 3.14 -5.78 1.09
C LYS A 70 2.03 -4.89 0.54
N ARG A 71 0.76 -5.31 0.66
CA ARG A 71 -0.40 -4.54 0.22
C ARG A 71 -0.83 -3.54 1.27
N PHE A 72 -0.83 -3.90 2.55
CA PHE A 72 -1.08 -2.96 3.63
C PHE A 72 -0.09 -1.80 3.63
N LEU A 73 1.22 -2.07 3.47
CA LEU A 73 2.23 -1.01 3.37
C LEU A 73 1.94 -0.06 2.20
N ARG A 74 1.51 -0.59 1.05
CA ARG A 74 1.17 0.22 -0.13
C ARG A 74 -0.15 0.98 0.06
N ALA A 75 -1.14 0.36 0.68
CA ALA A 75 -2.41 1.00 1.01
C ALA A 75 -2.20 2.16 1.99
N GLY A 76 -1.40 1.95 3.04
CA GLY A 76 -0.98 3.00 3.97
C GLY A 76 -0.29 4.16 3.26
N MET A 77 0.67 3.86 2.35
CA MET A 77 1.28 4.90 1.52
C MET A 77 0.25 5.64 0.66
N GLY A 78 -0.74 4.92 0.10
CA GLY A 78 -1.85 5.48 -0.65
C GLY A 78 -2.65 6.52 0.12
N LEU A 79 -2.93 6.27 1.40
CA LEU A 79 -3.67 7.19 2.28
C LEU A 79 -2.94 8.52 2.48
N VAL A 80 -1.61 8.49 2.59
CA VAL A 80 -0.79 9.70 2.81
C VAL A 80 -0.27 10.32 1.50
N LEU A 81 -0.53 9.68 0.37
CA LEU A 81 0.08 10.00 -0.92
C LEU A 81 -0.21 11.43 -1.36
N SER A 82 -1.43 11.94 -1.12
CA SER A 82 -1.83 13.33 -1.43
C SER A 82 -1.04 14.38 -0.64
N ARG A 83 -0.58 14.03 0.56
CA ARG A 83 0.20 14.88 1.47
C ARG A 83 1.70 14.83 1.12
N VAL A 84 2.23 13.62 0.90
CA VAL A 84 3.66 13.37 0.64
C VAL A 84 4.05 13.69 -0.81
N LYS A 85 3.12 13.57 -1.76
CA LYS A 85 3.31 13.84 -3.22
C LYS A 85 4.46 13.04 -3.87
N VAL A 86 4.85 11.94 -3.25
CA VAL A 86 5.87 11.01 -3.74
C VAL A 86 5.30 9.61 -3.69
N PHE A 87 5.44 8.85 -4.77
CA PHE A 87 5.15 7.42 -4.76
C PHE A 87 6.45 6.62 -4.86
N THR A 88 6.57 5.55 -4.07
CA THR A 88 7.73 4.66 -4.08
C THR A 88 7.32 3.21 -4.00
N ARG A 89 8.21 2.33 -4.46
CA ARG A 89 8.07 0.87 -4.32
C ARG A 89 8.80 0.34 -3.07
N ASP A 90 9.61 1.19 -2.45
CA ASP A 90 10.34 0.90 -1.23
C ASP A 90 9.37 0.72 -0.06
N LEU A 91 9.39 -0.45 0.57
CA LEU A 91 8.46 -0.80 1.64
C LEU A 91 8.75 -0.06 2.93
N TYR A 92 10.03 0.17 3.26
CA TYR A 92 10.42 0.89 4.46
C TYR A 92 9.98 2.35 4.37
N TYR A 93 10.17 2.99 3.21
CA TYR A 93 9.71 4.36 3.00
C TYR A 93 8.18 4.47 3.05
N CYS A 94 7.45 3.49 2.51
CA CYS A 94 5.98 3.43 2.65
C CYS A 94 5.55 3.40 4.13
N TYR A 95 6.22 2.57 4.94
CA TYR A 95 6.02 2.52 6.39
C TYR A 95 6.34 3.86 7.05
N GLU A 96 7.53 4.40 6.79
CA GLU A 96 8.04 5.59 7.48
C GLU A 96 7.15 6.81 7.22
N GLU A 97 6.71 7.00 5.98
CA GLU A 97 5.78 8.08 5.64
C GLU A 97 4.40 7.85 6.26
N PHE A 98 3.88 6.63 6.27
CA PHE A 98 2.60 6.33 6.91
C PHE A 98 2.63 6.62 8.42
N ALA A 99 3.67 6.16 9.14
CA ALA A 99 3.80 6.30 10.58
C ALA A 99 3.86 7.77 11.03
N LYS A 100 4.38 8.68 10.19
CA LYS A 100 4.38 10.14 10.46
C LYS A 100 2.96 10.71 10.58
N PHE A 101 1.99 10.16 9.87
CA PHE A 101 0.59 10.63 9.89
C PHE A 101 -0.33 9.79 10.77
N TYR A 102 0.01 8.53 11.00
CA TYR A 102 -0.78 7.58 11.79
C TYR A 102 0.06 6.90 12.88
N PRO A 103 0.60 7.66 13.86
CA PRO A 103 1.51 7.13 14.88
C PRO A 103 0.87 6.04 15.77
N GLN A 104 -0.45 6.06 15.92
CA GLN A 104 -1.22 5.03 16.63
C GLN A 104 -1.19 3.67 15.94
N GLN A 105 -0.86 3.62 14.64
CA GLN A 105 -0.72 2.39 13.85
C GLN A 105 0.74 2.06 13.52
N ASP A 106 1.71 2.77 14.11
CA ASP A 106 3.14 2.59 13.85
C ASP A 106 3.58 1.14 14.12
N ALA A 107 3.25 0.60 15.29
CA ALA A 107 3.61 -0.77 15.67
C ALA A 107 3.01 -1.83 14.71
N ALA A 108 1.74 -1.69 14.33
CA ALA A 108 1.09 -2.61 13.40
C ALA A 108 1.70 -2.51 11.99
N MET A 109 1.98 -1.30 11.51
CA MET A 109 2.60 -1.10 10.20
C MET A 109 4.07 -1.56 10.18
N TRP A 110 4.79 -1.43 11.30
CA TRP A 110 6.12 -1.99 11.48
C TRP A 110 6.09 -3.52 11.41
N GLN A 111 5.17 -4.15 12.14
CA GLN A 111 5.00 -5.61 12.10
C GLN A 111 4.67 -6.09 10.67
N ALA A 112 3.83 -5.35 9.93
CA ALA A 112 3.58 -5.64 8.52
C ALA A 112 4.86 -5.51 7.67
N LEU A 113 5.73 -4.54 7.94
CA LEU A 113 7.03 -4.43 7.27
C LEU A 113 7.93 -5.64 7.57
N GLU A 114 8.02 -6.04 8.84
CA GLU A 114 8.80 -7.21 9.25
C GLU A 114 8.32 -8.48 8.55
N PHE A 115 7.02 -8.76 8.58
CA PHE A 115 6.45 -9.92 7.90
C PHE A 115 6.52 -9.85 6.36
N ALA A 116 6.55 -8.66 5.78
CA ALA A 116 6.76 -8.50 4.34
C ALA A 116 8.19 -8.86 3.91
N ILE A 117 9.17 -8.74 4.81
CA ILE A 117 10.58 -9.06 4.57
C ILE A 117 10.87 -10.51 5.01
N ASN A 118 10.50 -10.83 6.25
CA ASN A 118 10.72 -12.09 6.95
C ASN A 118 9.35 -12.69 7.35
N PRO A 119 8.62 -13.31 6.42
CA PRO A 119 7.34 -13.93 6.77
C PRO A 119 7.54 -15.12 7.71
N THR A 120 6.55 -15.36 8.55
CA THR A 120 6.39 -16.57 9.36
C THR A 120 5.43 -17.55 8.68
N ALA A 121 5.56 -18.84 8.97
CA ALA A 121 4.62 -19.89 8.59
C ALA A 121 3.44 -20.04 9.58
N ASN A 122 3.46 -19.29 10.69
CA ASN A 122 2.42 -19.34 11.71
C ASN A 122 1.27 -18.40 11.37
N VAL A 123 0.12 -18.94 10.97
CA VAL A 123 -1.07 -18.14 10.62
C VAL A 123 -1.58 -17.28 11.78
N GLU A 124 -1.47 -17.78 13.02
CA GLU A 124 -1.97 -17.11 14.23
C GLU A 124 -1.25 -15.77 14.50
N GLU A 125 -0.02 -15.61 13.99
CA GLU A 125 0.70 -14.33 14.08
C GLU A 125 0.18 -13.28 13.09
N TYR A 126 -0.43 -13.70 11.99
CA TYR A 126 -1.01 -12.78 11.01
C TYR A 126 -2.43 -12.37 11.34
N LEU A 127 -3.25 -13.26 11.92
CA LEU A 127 -4.69 -13.02 12.09
C LEU A 127 -5.01 -11.71 12.85
N PRO A 128 -4.38 -11.41 14.01
CA PRO A 128 -4.63 -10.16 14.72
C PRO A 128 -4.22 -8.94 13.87
N LEU A 129 -3.03 -8.99 13.26
CA LEU A 129 -2.51 -7.92 12.41
C LEU A 129 -3.44 -7.67 11.21
N VAL A 130 -3.84 -8.73 10.50
CA VAL A 130 -4.70 -8.66 9.32
C VAL A 130 -6.06 -8.10 9.66
N LYS A 131 -6.60 -8.48 10.80
CA LYS A 131 -7.86 -7.93 11.28
C LYS A 131 -7.72 -6.45 11.65
N GLU A 132 -6.84 -6.12 12.60
CA GLU A 132 -6.76 -4.77 13.16
C GLU A 132 -6.29 -3.73 12.13
N LEU A 133 -5.20 -4.03 11.42
CA LEU A 133 -4.66 -3.12 10.42
C LEU A 133 -5.56 -3.10 9.17
N GLY A 134 -6.16 -4.22 8.80
CA GLY A 134 -7.13 -4.28 7.70
C GLY A 134 -8.37 -3.44 7.96
N ASP A 135 -8.98 -3.58 9.14
CA ASP A 135 -10.15 -2.81 9.57
C ASP A 135 -9.83 -1.31 9.58
N PHE A 136 -8.68 -0.92 10.14
CA PHE A 136 -8.23 0.46 10.16
C PHE A 136 -8.04 1.03 8.75
N LEU A 137 -7.28 0.33 7.91
CA LEU A 137 -6.98 0.80 6.55
C LEU A 137 -8.26 0.96 5.72
N ALA A 138 -9.23 0.05 5.86
CA ALA A 138 -10.49 0.11 5.14
C ALA A 138 -11.33 1.34 5.58
N GLN A 139 -11.44 1.58 6.88
CA GLN A 139 -12.14 2.75 7.43
C GLN A 139 -11.49 4.06 7.00
N GLU A 140 -10.16 4.15 7.10
CA GLU A 140 -9.43 5.36 6.72
C GLU A 140 -9.50 5.60 5.21
N ALA A 141 -9.45 4.53 4.40
CA ALA A 141 -9.65 4.64 2.95
C ALA A 141 -11.05 5.17 2.61
N ASP A 142 -12.08 4.78 3.35
CA ASP A 142 -13.44 5.28 3.14
C ASP A 142 -13.54 6.77 3.52
N ALA A 143 -12.93 7.15 4.64
CA ALA A 143 -12.86 8.55 5.06
C ALA A 143 -12.09 9.44 4.05
N VAL A 144 -11.04 8.92 3.43
CA VAL A 144 -10.19 9.67 2.50
C VAL A 144 -10.73 9.66 1.06
N PHE A 145 -11.35 8.56 0.62
CA PHE A 145 -11.75 8.36 -0.79
C PHE A 145 -13.26 8.17 -1.01
N GLY A 146 -14.04 7.79 0.00
CA GLY A 146 -15.48 7.51 -0.11
C GLY A 146 -16.37 8.75 -0.20
N ALA A 147 -15.83 9.95 0.03
CA ALA A 147 -16.55 11.22 -0.11
C ALA A 147 -16.51 11.81 -1.54
N ALA A 148 -16.35 10.98 -2.58
CA ALA A 148 -16.26 11.41 -3.98
C ALA A 148 -17.57 11.21 -4.76
#